data_AF-A0A0N9MHB6-F1
#
_entry.id   AF-A0A0N9MHB6-F1
#
_cell.length_a   1.000
_cell.length_b   1.000
_cell.length_c   1.000
_cell.angle_alpha   90.00
_cell.angle_beta   90.00
_cell.angle_gamma   90.00
#
_symmetry.space_group_name_H-M   'P 1'
#
loop_
_entity.id
_entity.type
_entity.pdbx_description
1 polymer ?
#
loop_
_entity_poly.entity_id
_entity_poly.type
_entity_poly.pdbx_seq_one_letter_code
_entity_poly.pdbx_strand_id
1 'polypeptide(L)' 'MTPRWVLINRAAELTGYTEDAIRHKVKNGTWAQGRIWRKAPDGRITINIAEYDKWAESASQAA' A
#
# COMPACT_ATOMS: atom_id res chain seq x y z
N MET A 1 -1.96 -12.69 15.24
CA MET A 1 -2.02 -12.69 13.77
C MET A 1 -2.24 -11.25 13.32
N THR A 2 -1.23 -10.60 12.74
CA THR A 2 -1.35 -9.22 12.28
C THR A 2 -2.11 -9.19 10.96
N PRO A 3 -3.17 -8.38 10.80
CA PRO A 3 -3.92 -8.32 9.54
C PRO A 3 -3.02 -7.83 8.42
N ARG A 4 -2.91 -8.63 7.34
CA ARG A 4 -2.09 -8.32 6.17
C ARG A 4 -2.61 -7.12 5.38
N TRP A 5 -3.93 -6.91 5.38
CA TRP A 5 -4.61 -5.81 4.72
C TRP A 5 -5.04 -4.77 5.75
N VAL A 6 -4.56 -3.54 5.61
CA VAL A 6 -4.87 -2.43 6.51
C VAL A 6 -5.44 -1.25 5.73
N LEU A 7 -6.19 -0.38 6.39
CA LEU A 7 -6.70 0.85 5.78
C LEU A 7 -5.56 1.85 5.53
N ILE A 8 -5.82 2.85 4.69
CA ILE A 8 -4.83 3.88 4.30
C ILE A 8 -4.26 4.61 5.53
N ASN A 9 -5.07 4.94 6.53
CA ASN A 9 -4.60 5.60 7.76
C ASN A 9 -3.55 4.75 8.48
N ARG A 10 -3.79 3.45 8.64
CA ARG A 10 -2.83 2.54 9.28
C ARG A 10 -1.60 2.30 8.39
N ALA A 11 -1.78 2.22 7.08
CA ALA A 11 -0.65 2.13 6.15
C ALA A 11 0.24 3.37 6.19
N ALA A 12 -0.35 4.57 6.33
CA ALA A 12 0.38 5.82 6.51
C ALA A 12 1.25 5.78 7.77
N GLU A 13 0.68 5.36 8.90
CA GLU A 13 1.42 5.19 10.17
C GLU A 13 2.59 4.20 10.05
N LEU A 14 2.41 3.10 9.32
CA LEU A 14 3.41 2.04 9.20
C LEU A 14 4.55 2.39 8.23
N THR A 15 4.22 3.08 7.13
CA THR A 15 5.16 3.37 6.05
C THR A 15 5.79 4.76 6.15
N GLY A 16 5.23 5.65 6.98
CA GLY A 16 5.61 7.05 7.07
C GLY A 16 5.10 7.92 5.91
N TYR A 17 4.34 7.35 4.97
CA TYR A 17 3.68 8.15 3.92
C TYR A 17 2.46 8.89 4.44
N THR A 18 2.14 10.02 3.82
CA THR A 18 0.83 10.65 4.00
C THR A 18 -0.26 9.84 3.30
N GLU A 19 -1.50 9.94 3.77
CA GLU A 19 -2.64 9.29 3.12
C GLU A 19 -2.77 9.70 1.65
N ASP A 20 -2.50 10.98 1.34
CA ASP A 20 -2.56 11.50 -0.02
C ASP A 20 -1.49 10.90 -0.93
N ALA A 21 -0.27 10.69 -0.42
CA ALA A 21 0.78 10.02 -1.16
C ALA A 21 0.39 8.57 -1.49
N ILE A 22 -0.26 7.88 -0.55
CA ILE A 22 -0.80 6.54 -0.76
C ILE A 22 -1.89 6.55 -1.85
N ARG A 23 -2.87 7.45 -1.74
CA ARG A 23 -3.94 7.59 -2.75
C ARG A 23 -3.39 7.92 -4.13
N HIS A 24 -2.36 8.76 -4.18
CA HIS A 24 -1.69 9.11 -5.42
C HIS A 24 -0.99 7.89 -6.05
N LYS A 25 -0.27 7.08 -5.27
CA LYS A 25 0.38 5.83 -5.74
C LYS A 25 -0.62 4.77 -6.23
N VAL A 26 -1.80 4.75 -5.64
CA VAL A 26 -2.91 3.91 -6.11
C VAL A 26 -3.48 4.47 -7.42
N LYS A 27 -3.73 5.78 -7.49
CA LYS A 27 -4.35 6.45 -8.66
C LYS A 27 -3.44 6.47 -9.88
N ASN A 28 -2.14 6.70 -9.70
CA ASN A 28 -1.17 6.80 -10.78
C ASN A 28 -0.67 5.43 -11.28
N GLY A 29 -1.17 4.33 -10.71
CA GLY A 29 -0.79 2.97 -11.09
C GLY A 29 0.59 2.51 -10.59
N THR A 30 1.27 3.27 -9.72
CA THR A 30 2.56 2.86 -9.13
C THR A 30 2.40 1.57 -8.32
N TRP A 31 1.28 1.42 -7.62
CA TRP A 31 0.97 0.21 -6.87
C TRP A 31 -0.02 -0.68 -7.64
N ALA A 32 0.35 -1.95 -7.81
CA ALA A 32 -0.47 -2.92 -8.51
C ALA A 32 -1.73 -3.30 -7.72
N GLN A 33 -2.90 -3.16 -8.36
CA GLN A 33 -4.19 -3.57 -7.81
C GLN A 33 -4.23 -5.10 -7.63
N GLY A 34 -4.83 -5.57 -6.54
CA GLY A 34 -4.90 -6.99 -6.18
C GLY A 34 -3.63 -7.52 -5.49
N ARG A 35 -2.50 -6.80 -5.60
CA ARG A 35 -1.22 -7.16 -4.96
C ARG A 35 -0.89 -6.26 -3.78
N ILE A 36 -0.60 -4.99 -4.04
CA ILE A 36 -0.21 -3.99 -3.03
C ILE A 36 -1.44 -3.28 -2.46
N TRP A 37 -2.46 -3.02 -3.28
CA TRP A 37 -3.71 -2.42 -2.82
C TRP A 37 -4.93 -3.14 -3.39
N ARG A 38 -6.06 -3.07 -2.71
CA ARG A 38 -7.36 -3.55 -3.22
C ARG A 38 -8.52 -2.76 -2.64
N LYS A 39 -9.66 -2.78 -3.33
CA LYS A 39 -10.94 -2.29 -2.80
C LYS A 39 -11.58 -3.39 -1.95
N ALA A 40 -11.86 -3.08 -0.70
CA ALA A 40 -12.58 -3.96 0.20
C ALA A 40 -14.09 -4.00 -0.17
N PRO A 41 -14.85 -5.00 0.32
CA PRO A 41 -16.28 -5.10 0.05
C PRO A 41 -17.11 -3.88 0.47
N ASP A 42 -16.63 -3.13 1.47
CA ASP A 42 -17.23 -1.86 1.95
C ASP A 42 -16.86 -0.64 1.08
N GLY A 43 -16.12 -0.86 0.00
CA GLY A 43 -15.69 0.17 -0.94
C GLY A 43 -14.42 0.93 -0.53
N ARG A 44 -13.83 0.65 0.65
CA ARG A 44 -12.60 1.30 1.10
C ARG A 44 -11.36 0.72 0.43
N ILE A 45 -10.30 1.51 0.35
CA ILE A 45 -8.99 1.04 -0.14
C ILE A 45 -8.22 0.44 1.04
N THR A 46 -7.70 -0.76 0.83
CA THR A 46 -6.81 -1.46 1.76
C THR A 46 -5.46 -1.69 1.12
N ILE A 47 -4.41 -1.55 1.92
CA ILE A 47 -3.00 -1.74 1.54
C ILE A 47 -2.49 -3.02 2.20
N ASN A 48 -1.76 -3.79 1.42
CA ASN A 48 -1.09 -5.00 1.85
C ASN A 48 0.36 -4.70 2.22
N ILE A 49 0.64 -4.57 3.51
CA ILE A 49 1.95 -4.14 4.00
C ILE A 49 3.06 -5.11 3.57
N ALA A 50 2.80 -6.41 3.60
CA ALA A 50 3.80 -7.41 3.19
C ALA A 50 4.18 -7.33 1.70
N GLU A 51 3.25 -6.94 0.81
CA GLU A 51 3.58 -6.73 -0.60
C GLU A 51 4.14 -5.33 -0.87
N TYR A 52 3.79 -4.36 -0.03
CA TYR A 52 4.46 -3.06 -0.01
C TYR A 52 5.95 -3.20 0.33
N ASP A 53 6.31 -3.96 1.37
CA ASP A 53 7.70 -4.15 1.79
C ASP A 53 8.54 -4.74 0.64
N LYS A 54 8.02 -5.80 -0.01
CA LYS A 54 8.65 -6.38 -1.21
C LYS A 54 8.83 -5.38 -2.35
N TRP A 55 7.84 -4.51 -2.56
CA TRP A 55 7.93 -3.46 -3.58
C TRP A 55 8.99 -2.42 -3.19
N ALA A 56 9.01 -1.99 -1.94
CA ALA A 56 9.97 -1.01 -1.42
C ALA A 56 11.40 -1.53 -1.55
N GLU A 57 11.64 -2.79 -1.17
CA GLU A 57 12.93 -3.48 -1.34
C GLU A 57 13.34 -3.58 -2.82
N SER A 58 12.39 -3.87 -3.72
CA SER A 58 12.66 -3.93 -5.17
C SER A 58 12.98 -2.57 -5.80
N ALA A 59 12.42 -1.47 -5.26
CA ALA A 59 12.68 -0.12 -5.73
C ALA A 59 14.06 0.39 -5.29
N SER A 60 14.62 -0.15 -4.20
CA SER A 60 15.94 0.21 -3.70
C SER A 60 17.10 -0.54 -4.39
N GLN A 61 16.83 -1.49 -5.29
CA GLN A 61 17.87 -2.19 -6.09
C GLN A 61 18.18 -1.50 -7.44
N ALA A 62 18.15 -0.17 -7.46
CA ALA A 62 18.80 0.62 -8.51
C ALA A 62 19.98 1.35 -7.87
N ALA A 63 21.12 0.65 -7.78
CA ALA A 63 22.43 1.21 -7.47
C ALA A 63 23.36 0.94 -8.67
#